data_AF-A0A966T3M2-F1
#
_entry.id   AF-A0A966T3M2-F1
#
_cell.length_a   1.000
_cell.length_b   1.000
_cell.length_c   1.000
_cell.angle_alpha   90.00
_cell.angle_beta   90.00
_cell.angle_gamma   90.00
#
_symmetry.space_group_name_H-M   'P 1'
#
loop_
_entity.id
_entity.type
_entity.pdbx_description
1 polymer ?
#
loop_
_entity_poly.entity_id
_entity_poly.type
_entity_poly.pdbx_seq_one_letter_code
_entity_poly.pdbx_strand_id
1 'polypeptide(L)'
;GRGKIASRCWLERKDKTVGEERINALVESTDGFYLAEIDLELRGEGTLMSTAQKGAGDLKIASFVRDKRLIVQAREAAFAILDNDPTLTKHPELADELSLFLAPEEKEFLFKD
;
A
#
# COMPACT_ATOMS: atom_id res chain seq x y z
N GLY A 1 -3.14 0.08 28.25
CA GLY A 1 -1.97 0.14 29.15
C GLY A 1 -1.24 -1.19 29.11
N ARG A 2 0.00 -1.25 29.62
CA ARG A 2 0.84 -2.46 29.64
C ARG A 2 0.88 -3.16 31.02
N GLY A 3 0.04 -2.73 31.96
CA GLY A 3 -0.04 -3.25 33.32
C GLY A 3 -1.30 -4.08 33.56
N LYS A 4 -1.38 -4.70 34.74
CA LYS A 4 -2.51 -5.55 35.16
C LYS A 4 -3.79 -4.78 35.50
N ILE A 5 -3.70 -3.47 35.68
CA ILE A 5 -4.82 -2.60 36.03
C ILE A 5 -5.46 -2.06 34.75
N ALA A 6 -6.78 -2.13 34.67
CA ALA A 6 -7.55 -1.58 33.56
C ALA A 6 -7.21 -0.10 33.36
N SER A 7 -6.79 0.25 32.14
CA SER A 7 -6.48 1.63 31.77
C SER A 7 -7.67 2.22 31.02
N ARG A 8 -7.87 3.54 31.11
CA ARG A 8 -8.88 4.26 30.31
C ARG A 8 -8.20 5.34 29.49
N CYS A 9 -8.58 5.45 28.21
CA CYS A 9 -8.18 6.53 27.32
C CYS A 9 -9.41 7.39 27.04
N TRP A 10 -9.26 8.70 27.14
CA TRP A 10 -10.31 9.67 26.82
C TRP A 10 -9.89 10.43 25.58
N LEU A 11 -10.79 10.51 24.59
CA LEU A 11 -10.56 11.21 23.33
C LEU A 11 -11.42 12.47 23.32
N GLU A 12 -10.79 13.63 23.20
CA GLU A 12 -11.47 14.93 23.08
C GLU A 12 -11.23 15.51 21.69
N ARG A 13 -12.29 16.03 21.05
CA ARG A 13 -12.20 16.69 19.73
C ARG A 13 -12.76 18.10 19.80
N LYS A 14 -12.05 19.04 19.16
CA LYS A 14 -12.45 20.45 19.06
C LYS A 14 -13.51 20.70 17.98
N ASP A 15 -13.43 19.95 16.88
CA ASP A 15 -14.38 20.00 15.76
C ASP A 15 -15.03 18.62 15.59
N LYS A 16 -16.35 18.58 15.37
CA LYS A 16 -17.08 17.32 15.17
C LYS A 16 -16.89 16.74 13.76
N THR A 17 -16.58 17.58 12.78
CA THR A 17 -16.60 17.19 11.37
C THR A 17 -15.28 16.57 10.90
N VAL A 18 -14.16 16.99 11.48
CA VAL A 18 -12.83 16.52 11.07
C VAL A 18 -12.49 15.20 11.76
N GLY A 19 -12.26 14.15 10.97
CA GLY A 19 -11.77 12.85 11.46
C GLY A 19 -12.81 12.03 12.23
N GLU A 20 -14.10 12.26 12.02
CA GLU A 20 -15.18 11.51 12.66
C GLU A 20 -15.09 10.00 12.41
N GLU A 21 -14.88 9.58 11.16
CA GLU A 21 -14.73 8.17 10.80
C GLU A 21 -13.52 7.51 11.50
N ARG A 22 -12.41 8.23 11.64
CA ARG A 22 -11.21 7.75 12.34
C ARG A 22 -11.47 7.53 13.84
N ILE A 23 -12.20 8.46 14.46
CA ILE A 23 -12.55 8.35 15.88
C ILE A 23 -13.54 7.22 16.09
N ASN A 24 -14.54 7.07 15.22
CA ASN A 24 -15.52 5.99 15.31
C ASN A 24 -14.84 4.62 15.22
N ALA A 25 -13.92 4.42 14.27
CA ALA A 25 -13.16 3.17 14.16
C ALA A 25 -12.37 2.84 15.44
N LEU A 26 -11.72 3.82 16.06
CA LEU A 26 -10.99 3.68 17.33
C LEU A 26 -11.89 3.35 18.53
N VAL A 27 -13.17 3.74 18.48
CA VAL A 27 -14.16 3.42 19.52
C VAL A 27 -14.78 2.04 19.27
N GLU A 28 -14.99 1.67 18.01
CA GLU A 28 -15.63 0.42 17.59
C GLU A 28 -14.72 -0.80 17.78
N SER A 29 -13.40 -0.63 17.70
CA SER A 29 -12.47 -1.76 17.79
C SER A 29 -11.15 -1.42 18.48
N THR A 30 -10.57 -2.42 19.13
CA THR A 30 -9.20 -2.39 19.67
C THR A 30 -8.26 -3.31 18.89
N ASP A 31 -8.74 -3.96 17.83
CA ASP A 31 -7.94 -4.79 16.94
C ASP A 31 -7.10 -3.92 16.00
N GLY A 32 -5.78 -4.03 16.12
CA GLY A 32 -4.84 -3.27 15.31
C GLY A 32 -4.93 -3.54 13.81
N PHE A 33 -5.35 -4.74 13.38
CA PHE A 33 -5.50 -5.05 11.96
C PHE A 33 -6.71 -4.35 11.35
N TYR A 34 -7.85 -4.41 12.03
CA TYR A 34 -9.06 -3.69 11.62
C TYR A 34 -8.80 -2.18 11.52
N LEU A 35 -8.14 -1.61 12.53
CA LEU A 35 -7.81 -0.18 12.54
C LEU A 35 -6.85 0.20 11.40
N ALA A 36 -5.92 -0.69 11.04
CA ALA A 36 -5.00 -0.47 9.93
C ALA A 36 -5.71 -0.51 8.56
N GLU A 37 -6.72 -1.38 8.40
CA GLU A 37 -7.54 -1.44 7.19
C GLU A 37 -8.36 -0.16 7.00
N ILE A 38 -9.05 0.29 8.05
CA ILE A 38 -9.79 1.56 8.01
C ILE A 38 -8.85 2.75 7.80
N ASP A 39 -7.65 2.78 8.41
CA ASP A 39 -6.69 3.85 8.13
C ASP A 39 -6.26 3.85 6.66
N LEU A 40 -6.01 2.68 6.08
CA LEU A 40 -5.65 2.54 4.66
C LEU A 40 -6.79 3.00 3.74
N GLU A 41 -8.05 2.71 4.07
CA GLU A 41 -9.22 3.20 3.33
C GLU A 41 -9.36 4.73 3.41
N LEU A 42 -9.26 5.30 4.62
CA LEU A 42 -9.44 6.73 4.86
C LEU A 42 -8.24 7.58 4.39
N ARG A 43 -7.04 7.00 4.37
CA ARG A 43 -5.81 7.69 4.00
C ARG A 43 -5.40 7.44 2.55
N GLY A 44 -5.76 6.28 2.00
CA GLY A 44 -5.24 5.75 0.75
C GLY A 44 -3.87 5.08 0.92
N GLU A 45 -3.46 4.34 -0.12
CA GLU A 45 -2.22 3.54 -0.16
C GLU A 45 -0.89 4.33 -0.23
N GLY A 46 -0.93 5.66 -0.28
CA GLY A 46 0.28 6.47 -0.46
C GLY A 46 0.93 6.27 -1.84
N THR A 47 2.25 6.48 -1.91
CA THR A 47 3.07 6.30 -3.13
C THR A 47 4.00 5.10 -2.90
N LEU A 48 4.05 4.16 -3.84
CA LEU A 48 4.75 2.88 -3.70
C LEU A 48 6.20 2.93 -4.19
N MET A 49 6.46 3.73 -5.22
CA MET A 49 7.73 3.80 -5.94
C MET A 49 8.52 5.08 -5.66
N SER A 50 8.02 6.00 -4.83
CA SER A 50 8.70 7.28 -4.61
C SER A 50 9.31 7.41 -3.21
N THR A 51 10.59 7.80 -3.16
CA THR A 51 11.26 8.31 -1.96
C THR A 51 10.76 9.70 -1.57
N ALA A 52 10.03 10.38 -2.45
CA ALA A 52 9.44 11.69 -2.18
C ALA A 52 7.96 11.53 -1.83
N GLN A 53 7.59 12.05 -0.66
CA GLN A 53 6.22 12.25 -0.21
C GLN A 53 5.48 13.21 -1.18
N LYS A 54 5.03 12.71 -2.32
CA LYS A 54 4.15 13.41 -3.25
C LYS A 54 2.92 12.55 -3.48
N GLY A 55 1.81 12.98 -2.89
CA GLY A 55 0.51 12.30 -2.86
C GLY A 55 -0.22 12.23 -4.20
N ALA A 56 0.39 11.60 -5.19
CA ALA A 56 -0.31 10.99 -6.32
C ALA A 56 0.11 9.52 -6.36
N GLY A 57 -0.87 8.60 -6.32
CA GLY A 57 -0.58 7.17 -6.43
C GLY A 57 0.10 6.86 -7.76
N ASP A 58 1.11 5.98 -7.73
CA ASP A 58 1.86 5.59 -8.94
C ASP A 58 0.95 4.91 -9.99
N LEU A 59 -0.18 4.35 -9.55
CA LEU A 59 -1.25 3.87 -10.40
C LEU A 59 -2.25 4.99 -10.67
N LYS A 60 -2.25 5.54 -11.90
CA LYS A 60 -3.18 6.58 -12.32
C LYS A 60 -4.67 6.15 -12.32
N ILE A 61 -4.93 4.84 -12.32
CA ILE A 61 -6.26 4.27 -12.57
C ILE A 61 -6.67 3.24 -11.49
N ALA A 62 -5.72 2.46 -10.97
CA ALA A 62 -6.00 1.39 -10.02
C ALA A 62 -5.83 1.86 -8.58
N SER A 63 -6.70 1.38 -7.68
CA SER A 63 -6.62 1.59 -6.23
C SER A 63 -6.34 0.28 -5.53
N PHE A 64 -5.35 0.23 -4.64
CA PHE A 64 -5.00 -0.99 -3.90
C PHE A 64 -6.14 -1.52 -3.05
N VAL A 65 -6.93 -0.61 -2.46
CA VAL A 65 -8.08 -0.95 -1.64
C VAL A 65 -9.18 -1.61 -2.49
N ARG A 66 -9.55 -1.01 -3.63
CA ARG A 66 -10.64 -1.54 -4.48
C ARG A 66 -10.20 -2.73 -5.33
N ASP A 67 -9.00 -2.67 -5.88
CA ASP A 67 -8.53 -3.55 -6.95
C ASP A 67 -7.61 -4.66 -6.43
N LYS A 68 -7.63 -4.93 -5.12
CA LYS A 68 -6.82 -5.96 -4.45
C LYS A 68 -6.81 -7.30 -5.19
N ARG A 69 -7.98 -7.77 -5.66
CA ARG A 69 -8.07 -9.02 -6.42
C ARG A 69 -7.32 -8.96 -7.75
N LEU A 70 -7.45 -7.85 -8.48
CA LEU A 70 -6.77 -7.65 -9.76
C LEU A 70 -5.26 -7.56 -9.56
N ILE A 71 -4.81 -6.91 -8.49
CA ILE A 71 -3.38 -6.79 -8.13
C ILE A 71 -2.80 -8.17 -7.81
N VAL A 72 -3.53 -9.01 -7.08
CA VAL A 72 -3.11 -10.40 -6.82
C VAL A 72 -2.97 -11.18 -8.13
N GLN A 73 -3.96 -11.08 -9.02
CA GLN A 73 -3.92 -11.75 -10.33
C GLN A 73 -2.76 -11.26 -11.20
N ALA A 74 -2.52 -9.94 -11.23
CA ALA A 74 -1.39 -9.36 -11.96
C ALA A 74 -0.05 -9.86 -11.42
N ARG A 75 0.08 -9.94 -10.08
CA ARG A 75 1.26 -10.49 -9.42
C ARG A 75 1.49 -11.96 -9.76
N GLU A 76 0.45 -12.78 -9.70
CA GLU A 76 0.51 -14.20 -10.08
C GLU A 76 0.94 -14.38 -11.54
N ALA A 77 0.38 -13.58 -12.46
CA ALA A 77 0.76 -13.60 -13.87
C ALA A 77 2.23 -13.20 -14.08
N ALA A 78 2.70 -12.17 -13.37
CA ALA A 78 4.09 -11.74 -13.42
C ALA A 78 5.05 -12.84 -12.93
N PHE A 79 4.74 -13.51 -11.82
CA PHE A 79 5.55 -14.65 -11.34
C PHE A 79 5.53 -15.82 -12.31
N ALA A 80 4.38 -16.17 -12.89
CA ALA A 80 4.31 -17.25 -13.86
C ALA A 80 5.22 -17.00 -15.09
N ILE A 81 5.37 -15.73 -15.50
CA ILE A 81 6.32 -15.34 -16.56
C ILE A 81 7.76 -15.48 -16.05
N LEU A 82 8.08 -14.89 -14.90
CA LEU A 82 9.43 -14.85 -14.35
C LEU A 82 9.97 -16.24 -13.96
N ASP A 83 9.11 -17.13 -13.44
CA ASP A 83 9.51 -18.50 -13.06
C ASP A 83 9.99 -19.31 -14.28
N ASN A 84 9.47 -19.01 -15.47
CA ASN A 84 9.81 -19.70 -16.72
C ASN A 84 10.82 -18.95 -17.60
N ASP A 85 10.98 -17.65 -17.37
CA ASP A 85 11.88 -16.76 -18.10
C ASP A 85 12.37 -15.60 -17.21
N PRO A 86 13.26 -15.89 -16.24
CA PRO A 86 13.70 -14.87 -15.27
C PRO A 86 14.41 -13.68 -15.90
N THR A 87 15.02 -13.88 -17.07
CA THR A 87 15.74 -12.85 -17.82
C THR A 87 14.87 -12.18 -18.88
N LEU A 88 13.58 -12.52 -18.97
CA LEU A 88 12.63 -12.02 -19.98
C LEU A 88 13.13 -12.17 -21.43
N THR A 89 13.97 -13.16 -21.70
CA THR A 89 14.58 -13.39 -23.01
C THR A 89 13.58 -13.82 -24.08
N LYS A 90 12.49 -14.48 -23.68
CA LYS A 90 11.35 -14.85 -24.54
C LYS A 90 10.33 -13.71 -24.65
N HIS A 91 10.46 -12.66 -23.84
CA HIS A 91 9.57 -11.51 -23.79
C HIS A 91 10.34 -10.18 -23.89
N PRO A 92 11.04 -9.92 -25.01
CA PRO A 92 11.90 -8.74 -25.15
C PRO A 92 11.13 -7.41 -25.04
N GLU A 93 9.90 -7.33 -25.57
CA GLU A 93 9.07 -6.13 -25.46
C GLU A 93 8.71 -5.79 -24.01
N LEU A 94 8.49 -6.81 -23.17
CA LEU A 94 8.22 -6.63 -21.75
C LEU A 94 9.48 -6.18 -21.00
N ALA A 95 10.65 -6.71 -21.38
CA ALA A 95 11.93 -6.29 -20.84
C ALA A 95 12.24 -4.81 -21.18
N ASP A 96 11.96 -4.41 -22.41
CA ASP A 96 12.15 -3.04 -22.88
C ASP A 96 11.21 -2.07 -22.14
N GLU A 97 9.92 -2.39 -22.01
CA GLU A 97 8.96 -1.59 -21.26
C GLU A 97 9.37 -1.44 -19.79
N LEU A 98 9.79 -2.53 -19.14
CA LEU A 98 10.28 -2.49 -17.76
C LEU A 98 11.52 -1.60 -17.63
N SER A 99 12.38 -1.57 -18.64
CA SER A 99 13.57 -0.74 -18.66
C SER A 99 13.26 0.76 -18.76
N LEU A 100 12.16 1.12 -19.43
CA LEU A 100 11.63 2.48 -19.53
C LEU A 100 10.90 2.91 -18.27
N PHE A 101 10.20 1.98 -17.62
CA PHE A 101 9.37 2.25 -16.45
C PHE A 101 10.18 2.39 -15.15
N LEU A 102 11.30 1.69 -15.03
CA LEU A 102 12.19 1.76 -13.87
C LEU A 102 13.37 2.72 -14.15
N ALA A 103 13.35 3.89 -13.53
CA ALA A 103 14.50 4.79 -13.55
C ALA A 103 15.74 4.07 -12.97
N PRO A 104 16.97 4.46 -13.36
CA PRO A 104 18.20 3.84 -12.84
C PRO A 104 18.25 3.80 -11.30
N GLU A 105 17.72 4.85 -10.67
CA GLU A 105 17.63 5.04 -9.22
C GLU A 105 16.65 4.05 -8.56
N GLU A 106 15.55 3.71 -9.23
CA GLU A 106 14.53 2.79 -8.74
C GLU A 106 14.98 1.33 -8.86
N LYS A 107 15.77 1.01 -9.90
CA LYS A 107 16.43 -0.30 -10.02
C LYS A 107 17.36 -0.55 -8.84
N GLU A 108 18.16 0.43 -8.45
CA GLU A 108 19.09 0.29 -7.32
C GLU A 108 18.37 0.12 -5.97
N PHE A 109 17.16 0.67 -5.82
CA PHE A 109 16.31 0.46 -4.65
C PHE A 109 15.68 -0.95 -4.60
N LEU A 110 15.19 -1.45 -5.74
CA LEU A 110 14.57 -2.78 -5.85
C LEU A 110 15.55 -3.93 -5.60
N PHE A 111 16.83 -3.73 -5.89
CA PHE A 111 17.90 -4.73 -5.71
C PHE A 111 18.74 -4.51 -4.45
N LYS A 112 18.25 -3.70 -3.50
CA LYS A 112 18.94 -3.51 -2.22
C LYS A 112 18.53 -4.62 -1.24
N ASP A 113 19.45 -5.54 -0.99
CA ASP A 113 19.36 -6.57 0.06
C ASP A 113 19.26 -5.97 1.48
#